data_AF-A0A7J9VMG7-F1
#
_entry.id   AF-A0A7J9VMG7-F1
#
_cell.length_a   1.000
_cell.length_b   1.000
_cell.length_c   1.000
_cell.angle_alpha   90.00
_cell.angle_beta   90.00
_cell.angle_gamma   90.00
#
_symmetry.space_group_name_H-M   'P 1'
#
loop_
_entity.id
_entity.type
_entity.pdbx_description
1 polymer ?
#
loop_
_entity_poly.entity_id
_entity_poly.type
_entity_poly.pdbx_seq_one_letter_code
_entity_poly.pdbx_strand_id
1 'polypeptide(L)'
;MTQLEAGDAASAAAKTRELLVEWPLCQDRLVHTCALYSTHIAREHGEATMHAAHLWISSYAADAIDSIVDPERRGTPDLLQRVLTLLRAHTMEGTLVEDEKHVTIELDCSSGLRMWRRGVDRYGVTADEAPWTVGRRQLPYYCCRCTANLMTYPREQGQSPLRTVVPPASPKDHCTWIVPKS
;
A
#
# COMPACT_ATOMS: atom_id res chain seq x y z
N MET A 1 -2.44 -4.06 -32.20
CA MET A 1 -3.90 -4.00 -32.09
C MET A 1 -4.33 -4.87 -30.92
N THR A 2 -4.92 -4.30 -29.88
CA THR A 2 -5.42 -5.08 -28.72
C THR A 2 -6.60 -5.96 -29.15
N GLN A 3 -6.92 -7.02 -28.40
CA GLN A 3 -8.08 -7.87 -28.70
C GLN A 3 -9.40 -7.07 -28.70
N LEU A 4 -9.46 -6.01 -27.90
CA LEU A 4 -10.57 -5.05 -27.89
C LEU A 4 -10.64 -4.24 -29.20
N GLU A 5 -9.50 -3.76 -29.70
CA GLU A 5 -9.43 -3.08 -31.01
C GLU A 5 -9.79 -4.01 -32.18
N ALA A 6 -9.63 -5.33 -32.01
CA ALA A 6 -10.06 -6.34 -32.97
C ALA A 6 -11.55 -6.72 -32.86
N GLY A 7 -12.30 -6.15 -31.90
CA GLY A 7 -13.72 -6.45 -31.67
C GLY A 7 -13.98 -7.77 -30.91
N ASP A 8 -12.94 -8.44 -30.40
CA ASP A 8 -13.06 -9.70 -29.67
C ASP A 8 -13.12 -9.47 -28.15
N ALA A 9 -14.26 -8.93 -27.71
CA ALA A 9 -14.50 -8.64 -26.30
C ALA A 9 -14.52 -9.89 -25.41
N ALA A 10 -14.97 -11.03 -25.95
CA ALA A 10 -15.08 -12.28 -25.20
C ALA A 10 -13.69 -12.83 -24.85
N SER A 11 -12.77 -12.86 -25.81
CA SER A 11 -11.39 -13.29 -25.58
C SER A 11 -10.65 -12.33 -24.65
N ALA A 12 -10.83 -11.01 -24.84
CA ALA A 12 -10.23 -9.99 -23.95
C ALA A 12 -10.68 -10.17 -22.49
N ALA A 13 -11.97 -10.44 -22.27
CA ALA A 13 -12.51 -10.71 -20.94
C ALA A 13 -11.97 -12.01 -20.33
N ALA A 14 -11.79 -13.07 -21.14
CA ALA A 14 -11.19 -14.31 -20.67
C ALA A 14 -9.73 -14.10 -20.21
N LYS A 15 -8.92 -13.43 -21.01
CA LYS A 15 -7.52 -13.12 -20.65
C LYS A 15 -7.41 -12.21 -19.42
N THR A 16 -8.32 -11.26 -19.28
CA THR A 16 -8.37 -10.41 -18.09
C THR A 16 -8.65 -11.23 -16.83
N ARG A 17 -9.55 -12.23 -16.90
CA ARG A 17 -9.80 -13.14 -15.76
C ARG A 17 -8.58 -13.99 -15.43
N GLU A 18 -7.86 -14.51 -16.43
CA GLU A 18 -6.60 -15.23 -16.22
C GLU A 18 -5.56 -14.33 -15.53
N LEU A 19 -5.41 -13.10 -16.01
CA LEU A 19 -4.51 -12.12 -15.40
C LEU A 19 -4.87 -11.84 -13.94
N LEU A 20 -6.16 -11.71 -13.62
CA LEU A 20 -6.62 -11.46 -12.25
C LEU A 20 -6.32 -12.62 -11.29
N VAL A 21 -6.19 -13.85 -11.79
CA VAL A 21 -5.76 -15.02 -11.00
C VAL A 21 -4.26 -15.00 -10.75
N GLU A 22 -3.45 -14.64 -11.75
CA GLU A 22 -1.99 -14.63 -11.64
C GLU A 22 -1.43 -13.38 -10.93
N TRP A 23 -2.13 -12.25 -11.05
CA TRP A 23 -1.68 -10.96 -10.52
C TRP A 23 -1.35 -10.99 -9.01
N PRO A 24 -2.17 -11.60 -8.13
CA PRO A 24 -1.83 -11.77 -6.72
C PRO A 24 -0.49 -12.44 -6.47
N LEU A 25 -0.06 -13.41 -7.31
CA LEU A 25 1.22 -14.10 -7.15
C LEU A 25 2.40 -13.18 -7.46
N CYS A 26 2.29 -12.39 -8.54
CA CYS A 26 3.28 -11.36 -8.89
C CYS A 26 3.37 -10.29 -7.80
N GLN A 27 2.22 -9.84 -7.30
CA GLN A 27 2.14 -8.88 -6.21
C GLN A 27 2.79 -9.43 -4.93
N ASP A 28 2.47 -10.67 -4.54
CA ASP A 28 3.05 -11.33 -3.37
C ASP A 28 4.58 -11.42 -3.48
N ARG A 29 5.09 -11.79 -4.66
CA ARG A 29 6.54 -11.83 -4.89
C ARG A 29 7.19 -10.47 -4.65
N LEU A 30 6.60 -9.40 -5.16
CA LEU A 30 7.10 -8.03 -4.95
C LEU A 30 7.04 -7.63 -3.47
N VAL A 31 5.89 -7.81 -2.83
CA VAL A 31 5.65 -7.48 -1.41
C VAL A 31 6.64 -8.23 -0.51
N HIS A 32 6.77 -9.53 -0.71
CA HIS A 32 7.71 -10.38 0.03
C HIS A 32 9.15 -9.92 -0.15
N THR A 33 9.54 -9.54 -1.36
CA THR A 33 10.90 -9.05 -1.64
C THR A 33 11.18 -7.75 -0.89
N CYS A 34 10.24 -6.79 -0.91
CA CYS A 34 10.36 -5.56 -0.11
C CYS A 34 10.44 -5.84 1.39
N ALA A 35 9.64 -6.79 1.90
CA ALA A 35 9.67 -7.18 3.31
C ALA A 35 11.00 -7.83 3.69
N LEU A 36 11.57 -8.70 2.84
CA LEU A 36 12.88 -9.31 3.05
C LEU A 36 14.01 -8.29 3.06
N TYR A 37 14.02 -7.33 2.12
CA TYR A 37 15.03 -6.26 2.13
C TYR A 37 14.96 -5.44 3.41
N SER A 38 13.76 -5.04 3.82
CA SER A 38 13.57 -4.28 5.07
C SER A 38 14.04 -5.10 6.28
N THR A 39 13.71 -6.38 6.32
CA THR A 39 14.13 -7.30 7.38
C THR A 39 15.65 -7.46 7.42
N HIS A 40 16.29 -7.65 6.26
CA HIS A 40 17.72 -7.81 6.15
C HIS A 40 18.46 -6.55 6.61
N ILE A 41 18.09 -5.38 6.09
CA ILE A 41 18.71 -4.11 6.49
C ILE A 41 18.54 -3.87 7.99
N ALA A 42 17.34 -4.11 8.54
CA ALA A 42 17.11 -3.91 9.97
C ALA A 42 17.94 -4.89 10.84
N ARG A 43 18.11 -6.14 10.41
CA ARG A 43 18.91 -7.14 11.15
C ARG A 43 20.41 -6.87 11.08
N GLU A 44 20.93 -6.56 9.89
CA GLU A 44 22.37 -6.39 9.68
C GLU A 44 22.88 -4.99 10.01
N HIS A 45 22.00 -3.97 9.91
CA HIS A 45 22.39 -2.56 9.98
C HIS A 45 21.51 -1.71 10.91
N GLY A 46 20.53 -2.32 11.57
CA GLY A 46 19.62 -1.65 12.50
C GLY A 46 18.43 -0.93 11.82
N GLU A 47 17.39 -0.66 12.61
CA GLU A 47 16.15 -0.03 12.13
C GLU A 47 16.36 1.40 11.62
N ALA A 48 17.31 2.15 12.20
CA ALA A 48 17.64 3.50 11.75
C ALA A 48 18.12 3.51 10.29
N THR A 49 19.00 2.57 9.91
CA THR A 49 19.46 2.41 8.53
C THR A 49 18.32 1.98 7.61
N MET A 50 17.46 1.07 8.06
CA MET A 50 16.29 0.61 7.29
C MET A 50 15.31 1.76 7.02
N HIS A 51 15.01 2.57 8.04
CA HIS A 51 14.18 3.76 7.91
C HIS A 51 14.79 4.80 6.95
N ALA A 52 16.10 5.09 7.08
CA ALA A 52 16.78 6.01 6.18
C ALA A 52 16.74 5.53 4.71
N ALA A 53 16.91 4.22 4.48
CA ALA A 53 16.78 3.64 3.15
C ALA A 53 15.35 3.77 2.60
N HIS A 54 14.32 3.55 3.42
CA HIS A 54 12.93 3.74 3.00
C HIS A 54 12.61 5.19 2.69
N LEU A 55 13.06 6.13 3.52
CA LEU A 55 12.89 7.57 3.29
C LEU A 55 13.55 7.99 1.97
N TRP A 56 14.78 7.55 1.72
CA TRP A 56 15.49 7.79 0.47
C TRP A 56 14.73 7.20 -0.72
N ILE A 57 14.26 5.94 -0.66
CA ILE A 57 13.43 5.36 -1.74
C ILE A 57 12.16 6.19 -1.96
N SER A 58 11.52 6.65 -0.88
CA SER A 58 10.30 7.45 -0.96
C SER A 58 10.53 8.81 -1.63
N SER A 59 11.68 9.45 -1.44
CA SER A 59 11.97 10.73 -2.09
C SER A 59 12.13 10.60 -3.61
N TYR A 60 12.66 9.47 -4.09
CA TYR A 60 12.73 9.20 -5.54
C TYR A 60 11.40 8.68 -6.11
N ALA A 61 10.59 8.05 -5.27
CA ALA A 61 9.27 7.57 -5.65
C ALA A 61 8.18 8.65 -5.54
N ALA A 62 8.48 9.83 -4.97
CA ALA A 62 7.52 10.91 -4.79
C ALA A 62 6.88 11.29 -6.13
N ASP A 63 7.69 11.54 -7.17
CA ASP A 63 7.20 11.83 -8.54
C ASP A 63 6.35 10.70 -9.13
N ALA A 64 6.68 9.44 -8.82
CA ALA A 64 5.95 8.28 -9.31
C ALA A 64 4.61 8.11 -8.58
N ILE A 65 4.57 8.35 -7.27
CA ILE A 65 3.34 8.33 -6.47
C ILE A 65 2.47 9.51 -6.86
N ASP A 66 3.04 10.71 -6.97
CA ASP A 66 2.40 11.92 -7.47
C ASP A 66 1.81 11.66 -8.85
N SER A 67 2.52 10.99 -9.77
CA SER A 67 1.95 10.64 -11.08
C SER A 67 0.77 9.67 -11.05
N ILE A 68 0.63 8.85 -9.99
CA ILE A 68 -0.52 7.96 -9.78
C ILE A 68 -1.71 8.75 -9.24
N VAL A 69 -1.45 9.79 -8.43
CA VAL A 69 -2.48 10.62 -7.77
C VAL A 69 -2.68 12.00 -8.39
N ASP A 70 -1.96 12.33 -9.47
CA ASP A 70 -2.03 13.60 -10.21
C ASP A 70 -3.40 13.76 -10.92
N PRO A 71 -4.21 14.77 -10.53
CA PRO A 71 -5.49 15.16 -11.15
C PRO A 71 -5.46 15.12 -12.68
N GLU A 72 -4.41 15.70 -13.26
CA GLU A 72 -4.30 15.98 -14.69
C GLU A 72 -3.88 14.74 -15.49
N ARG A 73 -3.14 13.80 -14.90
CA ARG A 73 -2.65 12.59 -15.61
C ARG A 73 -3.66 11.45 -15.72
N ARG A 74 -4.69 11.40 -14.88
CA ARG A 74 -5.67 10.28 -14.86
C ARG A 74 -7.13 10.69 -15.12
N GLY A 75 -7.41 11.98 -15.36
CA GLY A 75 -8.74 12.45 -15.70
C GLY A 75 -9.82 12.22 -14.62
N THR A 76 -9.42 11.86 -13.40
CA THR A 76 -10.35 11.59 -12.28
C THR A 76 -10.16 12.67 -11.21
N PRO A 77 -11.03 13.68 -11.09
CA PRO A 77 -10.78 14.80 -10.19
C PRO A 77 -10.91 14.45 -8.70
N ASP A 78 -11.63 13.37 -8.37
CA ASP A 78 -11.96 13.01 -7.00
C ASP A 78 -10.87 12.13 -6.34
N LEU A 79 -10.42 12.55 -5.15
CA LEU A 79 -9.40 11.85 -4.35
C LEU A 79 -9.86 10.45 -3.94
N LEU A 80 -11.13 10.29 -3.57
CA LEU A 80 -11.67 8.99 -3.18
C LEU A 80 -11.62 8.01 -4.37
N GLN A 81 -12.05 8.42 -5.56
CA GLN A 81 -11.93 7.57 -6.76
C GLN A 81 -10.48 7.14 -7.07
N ARG A 82 -9.50 8.02 -6.82
CA ARG A 82 -8.07 7.67 -6.97
C ARG A 82 -7.63 6.62 -5.97
N VAL A 83 -8.04 6.77 -4.71
CA VAL A 83 -7.79 5.77 -3.67
C VAL A 83 -8.45 4.45 -4.02
N LEU A 84 -9.72 4.44 -4.41
CA LEU A 84 -10.43 3.23 -4.82
C LEU A 84 -9.78 2.55 -6.03
N THR A 85 -9.29 3.33 -7.01
CA THR A 85 -8.53 2.81 -8.15
C THR A 85 -7.24 2.13 -7.71
N LEU A 86 -6.48 2.74 -6.79
CA LEU A 86 -5.27 2.15 -6.23
C LEU A 86 -5.58 0.83 -5.50
N LEU A 87 -6.64 0.80 -4.68
CA LEU A 87 -7.06 -0.39 -3.95
C LEU A 87 -7.45 -1.53 -4.91
N ARG A 88 -8.21 -1.22 -5.97
CA ARG A 88 -8.55 -2.19 -7.02
C ARG A 88 -7.33 -2.71 -7.76
N ALA A 89 -6.36 -1.86 -8.09
CA ALA A 89 -5.10 -2.29 -8.71
C ALA A 89 -4.30 -3.24 -7.81
N HIS A 90 -4.47 -3.13 -6.49
CA HIS A 90 -3.89 -4.04 -5.52
C HIS A 90 -4.77 -5.26 -5.23
N THR A 91 -5.90 -5.45 -5.90
CA THR A 91 -6.87 -6.53 -5.59
C THR A 91 -7.28 -6.54 -4.11
N MET A 92 -7.37 -5.36 -3.50
CA MET A 92 -7.86 -5.24 -2.13
C MET A 92 -9.39 -5.22 -2.12
N GLU A 93 -9.96 -5.97 -1.20
CA GLU A 93 -11.39 -5.95 -0.90
C GLU A 93 -11.61 -5.29 0.45
N GLY A 94 -12.80 -4.74 0.66
CA GLY A 94 -13.10 -4.03 1.89
C GLY A 94 -14.52 -3.50 1.95
N THR A 95 -14.86 -2.96 3.11
CA THR A 95 -16.09 -2.22 3.34
C THR A 95 -15.76 -0.74 3.45
N LEU A 96 -16.72 0.11 3.08
CA LEU A 96 -16.59 1.56 3.24
C LEU A 96 -17.77 2.09 4.06
N VAL A 97 -17.46 3.03 4.93
CA VAL A 97 -18.43 3.80 5.72
C VAL A 97 -18.11 5.28 5.51
N GLU A 98 -19.14 6.05 5.24
CA GLU A 98 -19.01 7.49 5.01
C GLU A 98 -19.64 8.29 6.15
N ASP A 99 -18.94 9.34 6.59
CA ASP A 99 -19.48 10.38 7.46
C ASP A 99 -19.50 11.74 6.72
N GLU A 100 -19.79 12.83 7.42
CA GLU A 100 -19.84 14.18 6.83
C GLU A 100 -18.50 14.67 6.27
N LYS A 101 -17.37 14.20 6.82
CA LYS A 101 -16.03 14.73 6.55
C LYS A 101 -15.10 13.71 5.88
N HIS A 102 -15.37 12.41 6.04
CA HIS A 102 -14.46 11.35 5.63
C HIS A 102 -15.18 10.14 5.04
N VAL A 103 -14.40 9.35 4.30
CA VAL A 103 -14.71 7.98 3.95
C VAL A 103 -13.69 7.08 4.66
N THR A 104 -14.20 6.18 5.49
CA THR A 104 -13.42 5.16 6.19
C THR A 104 -13.56 3.84 5.44
N ILE A 105 -12.43 3.23 5.08
CA ILE A 105 -12.36 1.99 4.31
C ILE A 105 -11.64 0.95 5.15
N GLU A 106 -12.33 -0.12 5.53
CA GLU A 106 -11.72 -1.28 6.19
C GLU A 106 -11.35 -2.31 5.14
N LEU A 107 -10.07 -2.62 5.04
CA LEU A 107 -9.49 -3.39 3.95
C LEU A 107 -9.01 -4.75 4.45
N ASP A 108 -9.32 -5.78 3.68
CA ASP A 108 -8.49 -6.97 3.63
C ASP A 108 -7.26 -6.67 2.75
N CYS A 109 -6.22 -6.15 3.41
CA CYS A 109 -5.01 -5.71 2.74
C CYS A 109 -4.26 -6.90 2.10
N SER A 110 -4.30 -6.94 0.78
CA SER A 110 -3.63 -7.93 -0.09
C SER A 110 -2.10 -7.85 -0.11
N SER A 111 -1.48 -7.01 0.73
CA SER A 111 -0.02 -6.90 0.80
C SER A 111 0.50 -7.32 2.18
N GLY A 112 0.80 -6.37 3.06
CA GLY A 112 1.39 -6.63 4.37
C GLY A 112 0.53 -7.52 5.27
N LEU A 113 -0.79 -7.31 5.29
CA LEU A 113 -1.70 -8.10 6.12
C LEU A 113 -1.88 -9.53 5.58
N ARG A 114 -2.09 -9.70 4.27
CA ARG A 114 -2.12 -11.03 3.63
C ARG A 114 -0.84 -11.81 3.92
N MET A 115 0.31 -11.15 3.81
CA MET A 115 1.60 -11.72 4.18
C MET A 115 1.63 -12.11 5.67
N TRP A 116 1.23 -11.22 6.57
CA TRP A 116 1.23 -11.48 8.01
C TRP A 116 0.32 -12.66 8.40
N ARG A 117 -0.88 -12.76 7.81
CA ARG A 117 -1.84 -13.86 8.00
C ARG A 117 -1.31 -15.21 7.55
N ARG A 118 -0.47 -15.25 6.51
CA ARG A 118 0.09 -16.49 5.95
C ARG A 118 1.24 -17.08 6.77
N GLY A 119 1.58 -16.50 7.93
CA GLY A 119 2.52 -17.11 8.87
C GLY A 119 3.91 -17.23 8.27
N VAL A 120 4.55 -16.09 8.06
CA VAL A 120 5.88 -16.04 7.44
C VAL A 120 6.82 -15.43 8.46
N ASP A 121 7.18 -16.28 9.40
CA ASP A 121 8.06 -16.08 10.57
C ASP A 121 9.46 -15.53 10.21
N ARG A 122 9.73 -15.43 8.90
CA ARG A 122 10.94 -14.87 8.32
C ARG A 122 10.97 -13.34 8.24
N TYR A 123 9.83 -12.67 8.33
CA TYR A 123 9.78 -11.20 8.23
C TYR A 123 9.98 -10.54 9.58
N GLY A 124 10.79 -9.49 9.59
CA GLY A 124 11.02 -8.69 10.79
C GLY A 124 9.83 -7.79 11.11
N VAL A 125 9.75 -7.47 12.40
CA VAL A 125 8.80 -6.54 12.99
C VAL A 125 9.57 -5.46 13.72
N THR A 126 8.93 -4.31 13.96
CA THR A 126 9.57 -3.20 14.66
C THR A 126 9.92 -3.55 16.10
N ALA A 127 11.14 -3.20 16.50
CA ALA A 127 11.62 -3.32 17.86
C ALA A 127 11.09 -2.18 18.73
N ASP A 128 11.14 -0.94 18.24
CA ASP A 128 10.82 0.26 19.01
C ASP A 128 9.74 1.14 18.35
N GLU A 129 9.20 2.06 19.14
CA GLU A 129 8.24 3.07 18.66
C GLU A 129 8.98 4.25 18.04
N ALA A 130 8.52 4.66 16.87
CA ALA A 130 8.98 5.86 16.17
C ALA A 130 7.87 6.42 15.26
N PRO A 131 7.97 7.68 14.79
CA PRO A 131 6.98 8.26 13.88
C PRO A 131 6.73 7.44 12.61
N TRP A 132 7.75 6.81 12.02
CA TRP A 132 7.63 5.95 10.84
C TRP A 132 7.02 4.57 11.14
N THR A 133 6.92 4.19 12.41
CA THR A 133 6.21 2.99 12.88
C THR A 133 4.77 3.29 13.29
N VAL A 134 4.30 4.53 13.08
CA VAL A 134 3.04 5.07 13.62
C VAL A 134 2.94 4.92 15.15
N GLY A 135 4.07 5.02 15.84
CA GLY A 135 4.15 4.86 17.30
C GLY A 135 3.83 3.44 17.76
N ARG A 136 4.17 2.41 16.98
CA ARG A 136 3.86 1.01 17.31
C ARG A 136 5.08 0.10 17.23
N ARG A 137 5.24 -0.73 18.26
CA ARG A 137 6.15 -1.87 18.29
C ARG A 137 5.49 -3.10 17.66
N GLN A 138 6.31 -4.09 17.30
CA GLN A 138 5.88 -5.40 16.79
C GLN A 138 5.01 -5.30 15.53
N LEU A 139 5.13 -4.21 14.77
CA LEU A 139 4.44 -4.05 13.50
C LEU A 139 5.35 -4.59 12.38
N PRO A 140 4.84 -5.39 11.42
CA PRO A 140 5.68 -5.89 10.33
C PRO A 140 6.33 -4.74 9.56
N TYR A 141 7.62 -4.88 9.23
CA TYR A 141 8.34 -3.80 8.53
C TYR A 141 7.68 -3.36 7.23
N TYR A 142 7.02 -4.28 6.52
CA TYR A 142 6.26 -3.93 5.33
C TYR A 142 5.06 -3.02 5.64
N CYS A 143 4.34 -3.28 6.73
CA CYS A 143 3.25 -2.42 7.18
C CYS A 143 3.77 -1.03 7.55
N CYS A 144 4.89 -0.95 8.29
CA CYS A 144 5.55 0.33 8.61
C CYS A 144 5.95 1.10 7.36
N ARG A 145 6.59 0.43 6.39
CA ARG A 145 6.95 1.03 5.10
C ARG A 145 5.73 1.61 4.39
N CYS A 146 4.63 0.86 4.33
CA CYS A 146 3.40 1.30 3.68
C CYS A 146 2.81 2.52 4.38
N THR A 147 2.68 2.50 5.70
CA THR A 147 2.14 3.63 6.47
C THR A 147 3.06 4.86 6.40
N ALA A 148 4.37 4.66 6.48
CA ALA A 148 5.35 5.74 6.42
C ALA A 148 5.33 6.43 5.05
N ASN A 149 5.34 5.67 3.95
CA ASN A 149 5.24 6.21 2.58
C ASN A 149 3.96 7.04 2.36
N LEU A 150 2.86 6.68 3.03
CA LEU A 150 1.57 7.34 2.82
C LEU A 150 1.30 8.50 3.79
N MET A 151 1.97 8.53 4.94
CA MET A 151 1.69 9.49 6.00
C MET A 151 2.91 10.23 6.52
N THR A 152 3.96 9.51 6.90
CA THR A 152 5.12 10.06 7.60
C THR A 152 6.05 10.79 6.63
N TYR A 153 6.46 10.13 5.54
CA TYR A 153 7.41 10.70 4.59
C TYR A 153 6.88 11.91 3.83
N PRO A 154 5.60 11.96 3.39
CA PRO A 154 5.05 13.20 2.84
C PRO A 154 5.21 14.38 3.80
N ARG A 155 4.94 14.18 5.11
CA ARG A 155 5.10 15.25 6.13
C ARG A 155 6.56 15.66 6.30
N GLU A 156 7.47 14.69 6.35
CA GLU A 156 8.92 14.95 6.44
C GLU A 156 9.45 15.69 5.20
N GLN A 157 8.77 15.56 4.07
CA GLN A 157 9.05 16.25 2.81
C GLN A 157 8.28 17.57 2.65
N GLY A 158 7.54 18.02 3.67
CA GLY A 158 6.77 19.27 3.65
C GLY A 158 5.44 19.19 2.89
N GLN A 159 4.97 18.00 2.55
CA GLN A 159 3.69 17.72 1.91
C GLN A 159 2.62 17.30 2.93
N SER A 160 1.35 17.47 2.58
CA SER A 160 0.23 16.92 3.37
C SER A 160 -0.11 15.50 2.88
N PRO A 161 -0.29 14.52 3.79
CA PRO A 161 -0.69 13.19 3.38
C PRO A 161 -2.14 13.21 2.85
N LEU A 162 -2.37 12.48 1.77
CA LEU A 162 -3.69 12.44 1.13
C LEU A 162 -4.73 11.62 1.90
N ARG A 163 -4.28 10.79 2.86
CA ARG A 163 -5.14 9.91 3.67
C ARG A 163 -4.42 9.48 4.93
N THR A 164 -5.19 9.06 5.92
CA THR A 164 -4.66 8.39 7.12
C THR A 164 -4.77 6.89 6.95
N VAL A 165 -3.74 6.14 7.36
CA VAL A 165 -3.71 4.68 7.34
C VAL A 165 -3.47 4.18 8.76
N VAL A 166 -4.43 3.42 9.29
CA VAL A 166 -4.30 2.71 10.56
C VAL A 166 -3.94 1.27 10.22
N PRO A 167 -2.68 0.84 10.44
CA PRO A 167 -2.29 -0.54 10.16
C PRO A 167 -2.97 -1.49 11.16
N PRO A 168 -3.21 -2.76 10.77
CA PRO A 168 -3.86 -3.75 11.61
C PRO A 168 -3.10 -3.97 12.93
N ALA A 169 -3.82 -4.21 14.02
CA ALA A 169 -3.20 -4.49 15.32
C ALA A 169 -2.57 -5.89 15.35
N SER A 170 -3.26 -6.84 14.73
CA SER A 170 -2.90 -8.25 14.62
C SER A 170 -3.25 -8.81 13.24
N PRO A 171 -2.85 -10.04 12.90
CA PRO A 171 -3.25 -10.70 11.66
C PRO A 171 -4.77 -10.88 11.51
N LYS A 172 -5.54 -10.82 12.61
CA LYS A 172 -7.00 -11.01 12.58
C LYS A 172 -7.77 -9.74 12.24
N ASP A 173 -7.12 -8.59 12.32
CA ASP A 173 -7.76 -7.29 12.13
C ASP A 173 -7.73 -6.86 10.66
N HIS A 174 -8.28 -5.67 10.39
CA HIS A 174 -8.26 -5.01 9.09
C HIS A 174 -7.27 -3.84 9.07
N CYS A 175 -6.85 -3.47 7.86
CA CYS A 175 -6.14 -2.21 7.63
C CYS A 175 -7.19 -1.13 7.34
N THR A 176 -7.16 0.00 8.04
CA THR A 176 -8.18 1.04 7.87
C THR A 176 -7.59 2.27 7.19
N TRP A 177 -8.22 2.72 6.11
CA TRP A 177 -7.84 3.93 5.38
C TRP A 177 -8.92 4.99 5.56
N ILE A 178 -8.53 6.19 5.97
CA ILE A 178 -9.45 7.31 6.19
C ILE A 178 -9.10 8.39 5.16
N VAL A 179 -10.00 8.64 4.24
CA VAL A 179 -9.85 9.59 3.14
C VAL A 179 -10.74 10.81 3.41
N PRO A 180 -10.20 12.04 3.43
CA PRO A 180 -11.02 13.24 3.56
C PRO A 180 -11.90 13.43 2.32
N LYS A 181 -13.13 13.89 2.51
CA LYS A 181 -13.99 14.36 1.42
C LYS A 181 -13.47 15.72 0.95
N SER A 182 -13.38 15.89 -0.37
CA SER A 182 -13.02 17.16 -1.03
C SER A 182 -14.18 18.14 -1.03
#